data_AF-A0A7V3K2A6-F1
#
_entry.id   AF-A0A7V3K2A6-F1
#
_cell.length_a   1.000
_cell.length_b   1.000
_cell.length_c   1.000
_cell.angle_alpha   90.00
_cell.angle_beta   90.00
_cell.angle_gamma   90.00
#
_symmetry.space_group_name_H-M   'P 1'
#
loop_
_entity.id
_entity.type
_entity.pdbx_description
1 polymer ?
#
loop_
_entity_poly.entity_id
_entity_poly.type
_entity_poly.pdbx_seq_one_letter_code
_entity_poly.pdbx_strand_id
1 'polypeptide(L)' 'NEGFPQAWAFRKGDPLRDAVNAVLNDMKRDGTLAAIYKKWFGQDPPAGSSVVTVYEGGYQLPKK' A
#
# COMPACT_ATOMS: atom_id res chain seq x y z
N ASN A 1 6.07 11.69 7.73
CA ASN A 1 6.38 10.25 7.85
C ASN A 1 6.98 9.78 6.52
N GLU A 2 8.20 10.22 6.23
CA GLU A 2 8.96 9.80 5.03
C GLU A 2 9.86 8.61 5.39
N GLY A 3 9.23 7.53 5.85
CA GLY A 3 9.89 6.30 6.28
C GLY A 3 9.22 5.10 5.61
N PHE A 4 9.92 3.96 5.60
CA PHE A 4 9.52 2.71 4.92
C PHE A 4 8.00 2.47 4.86
N PRO A 5 7.47 2.07 3.69
CA PRO A 5 6.04 1.87 3.54
C PRO A 5 5.53 0.78 4.47
N GLN A 6 4.31 0.95 4.99
CA GLN A 6 3.60 -0.11 5.67
C GLN A 6 3.22 -1.20 4.65
N ALA A 7 3.44 -2.46 5.02
CA ALA A 7 3.25 -3.62 4.14
C ALA A 7 2.66 -4.81 4.91
N TRP A 8 2.07 -5.75 4.16
CA TRP A 8 1.59 -7.02 4.70
C TRP A 8 2.58 -8.15 4.44
N ALA A 9 2.77 -8.98 5.45
CA ALA A 9 3.66 -10.13 5.37
C ALA A 9 2.89 -11.38 4.89
N PHE A 10 3.52 -12.13 4.01
CA PHE A 10 3.05 -13.43 3.52
C PHE A 10 4.14 -14.48 3.77
N ARG A 11 3.76 -15.76 3.81
CA ARG A 11 4.75 -16.84 3.75
C ARG A 11 5.54 -16.73 2.45
N LYS A 12 6.81 -17.14 2.49
CA LYS A 12 7.66 -17.15 1.30
C LYS A 12 7.04 -18.04 0.22
N GLY A 13 6.82 -17.49 -0.97
CA GLY A 13 6.24 -18.19 -2.11
C GLY A 13 4.71 -18.36 -2.07
N ASP A 14 4.02 -17.72 -1.13
CA ASP A 14 2.56 -17.81 -1.05
C ASP A 14 1.91 -17.09 -2.26
N PRO A 15 1.07 -17.79 -3.06
CA PRO A 15 0.45 -17.20 -4.24
C PRO A 15 -0.51 -16.06 -3.91
N LEU A 16 -1.01 -15.98 -2.66
CA LEU A 16 -1.91 -14.91 -2.25
C LEU A 16 -1.23 -13.53 -2.24
N ARG A 17 0.10 -13.48 -2.12
CA ARG A 17 0.85 -12.22 -2.11
C ARG A 17 0.52 -11.37 -3.35
N ASP A 18 0.51 -11.99 -4.52
CA ASP A 18 0.35 -11.28 -5.79
C ASP A 18 -1.10 -10.84 -6.00
N ALA A 19 -2.06 -11.72 -5.67
CA ALA A 19 -3.48 -11.40 -5.73
C ALA A 19 -3.83 -10.24 -4.79
N VAL A 20 -3.31 -10.26 -3.56
CA VAL A 20 -3.57 -9.19 -2.59
C VAL A 20 -2.90 -7.88 -3.02
N ASN A 21 -1.69 -7.92 -3.58
CA ASN A 21 -1.04 -6.72 -4.11
C ASN A 21 -1.83 -6.09 -5.26
N ALA A 22 -2.43 -6.89 -6.15
CA ALA A 22 -3.26 -6.39 -7.24
C ALA A 22 -4.49 -5.64 -6.69
N VAL A 23 -5.26 -6.29 -5.80
CA VAL A 23 -6.45 -5.68 -5.18
C VAL A 23 -6.07 -4.43 -4.38
N LEU A 24 -4.99 -4.49 -3.59
CA LEU A 24 -4.56 -3.34 -2.79
C LEU A 24 -4.14 -2.17 -3.69
N ASN A 25 -3.51 -2.41 -4.85
CA ASN A 25 -3.20 -1.36 -5.82
C ASN A 25 -4.47 -0.79 -6.47
N ASP A 26 -5.47 -1.62 -6.78
CA ASP A 26 -6.75 -1.14 -7.31
C ASP A 26 -7.49 -0.26 -6.30
N MET A 27 -7.52 -0.65 -5.03
CA MET A 27 -8.07 0.16 -3.93
C MET A 27 -7.36 1.51 -3.73
N LYS A 28 -6.09 1.61 -4.15
CA LYS A 28 -5.35 2.88 -4.12
C LYS A 28 -5.72 3.77 -5.30
N ARG A 29 -5.90 3.18 -6.49
CA ARG A 29 -6.27 3.88 -7.72
C ARG A 29 -7.69 4.43 -7.65
N ASP A 30 -8.63 3.65 -7.10
CA ASP A 30 -10.03 4.05 -7.00
C ASP A 30 -10.36 4.92 -5.77
N GLY A 31 -9.39 5.10 -4.86
CA GLY A 31 -9.54 5.89 -3.65
C GLY A 31 -10.19 5.17 -2.47
N THR A 32 -10.56 3.89 -2.60
CA THR A 32 -11.16 3.09 -1.52
C THR A 32 -10.26 3.06 -0.29
N LEU A 33 -8.95 2.85 -0.47
CA LEU A 33 -8.01 2.77 0.64
C LEU A 33 -7.83 4.14 1.35
N ALA A 34 -7.89 5.24 0.60
CA ALA A 34 -7.88 6.59 1.16
C ALA A 34 -9.16 6.87 1.98
N ALA A 35 -10.33 6.42 1.50
CA ALA A 35 -11.58 6.54 2.24
C ALA A 35 -11.56 5.75 3.56
N ILE A 36 -10.98 4.53 3.55
CA ILE A 36 -10.76 3.74 4.76
C ILE A 36 -9.85 4.50 5.72
N TYR A 37 -8.71 5.03 5.25
CA TYR A 37 -7.80 5.80 6.09
C TYR A 37 -8.51 6.99 6.75
N LYS A 38 -9.26 7.78 5.97
CA LYS A 38 -9.99 8.94 6.47
C LYS A 38 -11.02 8.58 7.53
N LYS A 39 -11.75 7.47 7.33
CA LYS A 39 -12.73 6.97 8.30
C LYS A 39 -12.10 6.68 9.67
N TRP A 40 -10.90 6.11 9.70
CA TRP A 40 -10.26 5.68 10.94
C TRP A 40 -9.38 6.75 11.59
N PHE A 41 -8.76 7.62 10.81
CA PHE A 41 -7.80 8.61 11.30
C PHE A 41 -8.34 10.05 11.27
N GLY A 42 -9.53 10.28 10.72
CA GLY A 42 -10.18 11.60 10.69
C GLY A 42 -9.55 12.62 9.75
N GLN A 43 -8.55 12.22 8.95
CA GLN A 43 -7.83 13.09 8.02
C GLN A 43 -7.46 12.33 6.74
N ASP A 44 -7.12 13.07 5.68
CA ASP A 44 -6.65 12.48 4.44
C ASP A 44 -5.25 11.84 4.62
N PRO A 45 -4.95 10.75 3.92
CA PRO A 45 -3.64 10.12 4.00
C PRO A 45 -2.54 11.07 3.51
N PRO A 46 -1.35 11.09 4.16
CA PRO A 46 -0.24 11.90 3.69
C PRO A 46 0.14 11.56 2.25
N ALA A 47 0.48 12.57 1.47
CA ALA A 47 1.06 12.38 0.14
C ALA A 47 2.32 11.51 0.22
N GLY A 48 2.50 10.60 -0.74
CA GLY A 48 3.63 9.66 -0.76
C GLY A 48 3.57 8.54 0.29
N SER A 49 2.52 8.47 1.12
CA SER A 49 2.33 7.34 2.04
C SER A 49 2.00 6.04 1.28
N SER A 50 2.16 4.89 1.95
CA SER A 50 1.79 3.59 1.39
C SER A 50 0.29 3.42 1.12
N VAL A 51 -0.56 4.34 1.61
CA VAL A 51 -2.00 4.37 1.40
C VAL A 51 -2.38 4.90 0.01
N VAL A 52 -1.58 5.80 -0.56
CA VAL A 52 -1.88 6.44 -1.85
C VAL A 52 -0.87 6.11 -2.94
N THR A 53 0.29 5.55 -2.57
CA THR A 53 1.33 5.18 -3.54
C THR A 53 1.09 3.77 -4.07
N VAL A 54 0.89 3.68 -5.39
CA VAL A 54 0.80 2.41 -6.13
C VAL A 54 2.20 1.86 -6.36
N TYR A 55 2.41 0.57 -6.05
CA TYR A 55 3.69 -0.11 -6.25
C TYR A 55 3.55 -1.20 -7.31
N GLU A 56 3.71 -0.83 -8.57
CA GLU A 56 3.70 -1.80 -9.67
C GLU A 56 4.96 -2.67 -9.61
N GLY A 57 4.79 -4.00 -9.56
CA GLY A 57 5.90 -4.94 -9.35
C GLY A 57 6.42 -5.03 -7.90
N GLY A 58 5.81 -4.31 -6.96
CA GLY A 58 6.17 -4.31 -5.53
C GLY A 58 7.22 -3.26 -5.14
N TYR A 59 7.34 -3.00 -3.83
CA TYR A 59 8.29 -2.03 -3.30
C TYR A 59 9.73 -2.53 -3.43
N GLN A 60 10.61 -1.67 -3.93
CA GLN A 60 12.04 -1.92 -4.04
C GLN A 60 12.79 -1.18 -2.93
N LEU A 61 13.68 -1.89 -2.24
CA LEU A 61 14.55 -1.25 -1.27
C LEU A 61 15.51 -0.30 -2.00
N PRO A 62 15.71 0.93 -1.50
CA PRO A 62 16.72 1.82 -2.05
C PRO A 62 18.09 1.13 -2.01
N LYS A 63 18.82 1.17 -3.12
CA LYS A 63 20.21 0.72 -3.16
C LYS A 63 21.03 1.67 -2.29
N LYS A 64 21.89 1.11 -1.44
CA LYS A 64 22.86 1.88 -0.65
C LYS A 64 23.80 2.67 -1.55
#